data_AF-A0A537S5G6-F1
#
_entry.id   AF-A0A537S5G6-F1
#
_cell.length_a   1.000
_cell.length_b   1.000
_cell.length_c   1.000
_cell.angle_alpha   90.00
_cell.angle_beta   90.00
_cell.angle_gamma   90.00
#
_symmetry.space_group_name_H-M   'P 1'
#
loop_
_entity.id
_entity.type
_entity.pdbx_description
1 polymer ?
#
loop_
_entity_poly.entity_id
_entity_poly.type
_entity_poly.pdbx_seq_one_letter_code
_entity_poly.pdbx_strand_id
1 'polypeptide(L)' 'MLTVGSAFAQQPSVTIEKLVTDGWEVAGYISAWENRSLILFKHKEHKHLVQCSVLIDVMRNPRVVTYCYELR' A
#
# COMPACT_ATOMS: atom_id res chain seq x y z
N MET A 1 -19.98 -20.63 1.33
CA MET A 1 -19.80 -19.18 1.60
C MET A 1 -18.32 -18.93 1.77
N LEU A 2 -17.69 -18.16 0.89
CA LEU A 2 -16.24 -17.88 0.91
C LEU A 2 -15.91 -16.95 2.07
N THR A 3 -15.06 -17.39 3.00
CA THR A 3 -14.52 -16.57 4.08
C THR A 3 -13.32 -15.78 3.56
N VAL A 4 -13.52 -14.50 3.26
CA VAL A 4 -12.40 -13.56 3.05
C VAL A 4 -11.90 -13.14 4.43
N GLY A 5 -10.95 -13.89 4.97
CA GLY A 5 -10.23 -13.53 6.18
C GLY A 5 -8.90 -12.86 5.81
N SER A 6 -8.90 -11.54 5.64
CA SER A 6 -7.65 -10.78 5.52
C SER A 6 -7.21 -10.35 6.92
N ALA A 7 -6.25 -11.07 7.48
CA ALA A 7 -5.55 -10.64 8.69
C ALA A 7 -4.58 -9.51 8.32
N PHE A 8 -5.01 -8.26 8.47
CA PHE A 8 -4.14 -7.09 8.29
C PHE A 8 -3.41 -6.79 9.59
N ALA A 9 -2.20 -7.33 9.75
CA ALA A 9 -1.30 -6.93 10.82
C ALA A 9 -0.79 -5.51 10.52
N GLN A 10 -1.08 -4.54 11.38
CA GLN A 10 -0.46 -3.21 11.37
C GLN A 10 1.00 -3.35 11.83
N GLN A 11 1.89 -3.59 10.86
CA GLN A 11 3.32 -3.70 11.07
C GLN A 11 3.94 -2.28 11.13
N PRO A 12 4.95 -2.04 11.99
CA PRO A 12 5.51 -0.70 12.20
C PRO A 12 6.13 -0.10 10.92
N SER A 13 5.66 1.11 10.59
CA SER A 13 6.18 2.11 9.63
C SER A 13 6.69 1.63 8.26
N VAL A 14 6.00 0.70 7.61
CA VAL A 14 6.15 0.57 6.15
C VAL A 14 5.51 1.80 5.50
N THR A 15 6.35 2.70 4.96
CA THR A 15 5.93 3.86 4.18
C THR A 15 6.46 3.77 2.76
N ILE A 16 5.85 4.52 1.84
CA ILE A 16 6.27 4.55 0.44
C ILE A 16 7.72 5.04 0.32
N GLU A 17 8.08 6.07 1.09
CA GLU A 17 9.43 6.67 1.07
C GLU A 17 10.48 5.65 1.51
N LYS A 18 10.15 4.87 2.55
CA LYS A 18 11.04 3.81 3.03
C LYS A 18 11.17 2.68 2.02
N LEU A 19 10.07 2.23 1.41
CA LEU A 19 10.11 1.21 0.37
C LEU A 19 11.01 1.64 -0.80
N VAL A 20 10.85 2.87 -1.28
CA VAL A 20 11.68 3.40 -2.38
C VAL A 20 13.15 3.50 -1.96
N THR A 21 13.44 3.97 -0.75
CA THR A 21 14.80 4.08 -0.21
C THR A 21 15.46 2.71 -0.04
N ASP A 22 14.69 1.71 0.39
CA ASP A 22 15.12 0.33 0.61
C ASP A 22 15.23 -0.48 -0.70
N GLY A 23 15.02 0.14 -1.87
CA GLY A 23 15.21 -0.49 -3.17
C GLY A 23 14.00 -1.23 -3.74
N TRP A 24 12.81 -1.06 -3.15
CA TRP A 24 11.57 -1.60 -3.71
C TRP A 24 11.20 -0.87 -5.01
N GLU A 25 10.83 -1.64 -6.02
CA GLU A 25 10.42 -1.14 -7.34
C GLU A 25 8.89 -1.17 -7.45
N VAL A 26 8.30 -0.16 -8.12
CA VAL A 26 6.87 -0.17 -8.46
C VAL A 26 6.61 -1.27 -9.49
N ALA A 27 5.78 -2.24 -9.12
CA ALA A 27 5.31 -3.31 -10.00
C ALA A 27 4.05 -2.89 -10.78
N GLY A 28 3.23 -2.02 -10.22
CA GLY A 28 2.04 -1.48 -10.87
C GLY A 28 1.28 -0.52 -9.95
N TYR A 29 0.37 0.27 -10.53
CA TYR A 29 -0.52 1.14 -9.77
C TYR A 29 -1.86 1.24 -10.46
N ILE A 30 -2.91 1.48 -9.68
CA ILE A 30 -4.26 1.75 -10.19
C ILE A 30 -4.89 2.90 -9.40
N SER A 31 -5.70 3.70 -10.10
CA SER A 31 -6.65 4.59 -9.44
C SER A 31 -7.90 3.77 -9.10
N ALA A 32 -8.21 3.71 -7.81
CA ALA A 32 -9.38 3.06 -7.27
C ALA A 32 -10.48 4.09 -6.95
N TRP A 33 -11.57 3.61 -6.36
CA TRP A 33 -12.73 4.40 -6.03
C TRP A 33 -12.43 5.37 -4.87
N GLU A 34 -13.21 6.44 -4.75
CA GLU A 34 -13.15 7.39 -3.61
C GLU A 34 -11.79 8.09 -3.41
N ASN A 35 -11.17 8.59 -4.49
CA ASN A 35 -9.87 9.29 -4.44
C ASN A 35 -8.74 8.45 -3.83
N ARG A 36 -8.86 7.13 -3.94
CA ARG A 36 -7.86 6.17 -3.47
C ARG A 36 -7.05 5.66 -4.64
N SER A 37 -5.74 5.56 -4.48
CA SER A 37 -4.85 4.87 -5.40
C SER A 37 -4.23 3.67 -4.69
N LEU A 38 -4.02 2.58 -5.42
CA LEU A 38 -3.28 1.42 -4.94
C LEU A 38 -1.97 1.32 -5.71
N ILE A 39 -0.87 1.17 -4.99
CA ILE A 39 0.48 1.02 -5.55
C ILE A 39 1.01 -0.31 -5.07
N LEU A 40 1.49 -1.13 -6.01
CA LEU A 40 2.08 -2.42 -5.74
C LEU A 40 3.59 -2.32 -5.92
N PHE A 41 4.33 -2.76 -4.91
CA PHE A 41 5.78 -2.81 -4.88
C PHE A 41 6.28 -4.25 -4.92
N LYS A 42 7.42 -4.45 -5.57
CA LYS A 42 8.19 -5.70 -5.61
C LYS A 42 9.64 -5.42 -5.19
N HIS A 43 10.33 -6.42 -4.68
CA HIS A 43 11.76 -6.36 -4.43
C HIS A 43 12.43 -7.61 -5.00
N LYS A 44 13.68 -7.49 -5.47
CA LYS A 44 14.39 -8.62 -6.08
C LYS A 44 14.76 -9.70 -5.04
N GLU A 45 14.99 -9.28 -3.80
CA GLU A 45 15.44 -10.17 -2.71
C GLU A 45 14.29 -10.65 -1.81
N HIS A 46 13.09 -10.03 -1.92
CA HIS A 46 11.92 -10.43 -1.13
C HIS A 46 10.87 -11.10 -2.01
N LYS A 47 10.32 -12.23 -1.53
CA LYS A 47 9.28 -12.98 -2.25
C LYS A 47 7.88 -12.40 -2.10
N HIS A 48 7.66 -11.57 -1.10
CA HIS A 48 6.37 -10.92 -0.85
C HIS A 48 6.28 -9.61 -1.63
N LEU A 49 5.04 -9.19 -1.91
CA LEU A 49 4.76 -7.87 -2.48
C LEU A 49 4.34 -6.93 -1.35
N VAL A 50 4.46 -5.63 -1.58
CA VAL A 50 3.91 -4.63 -0.65
C VAL A 50 2.88 -3.80 -1.41
N GLN A 51 1.66 -3.73 -0.91
CA GLN A 51 0.62 -2.88 -1.46
C GLN A 51 0.38 -1.67 -0.57
N CYS A 52 0.53 -0.47 -1.13
CA CYS A 52 0.21 0.78 -0.47
C CYS A 52 -1.10 1.35 -1.02
N SER A 53 -2.03 1.68 -0.13
CA SER A 53 -3.24 2.45 -0.40
C SER A 53 -2.99 3.91 -0.04
N VAL A 54 -3.16 4.80 -1.01
CA VAL A 54 -3.03 6.25 -0.86
C VAL A 54 -4.41 6.87 -1.03
N LEU A 55 -4.98 7.42 0.03
CA LEU A 55 -6.26 8.14 0.01
C LEU A 55 -6.01 9.64 0.04
N ILE A 56 -6.59 10.36 -0.92
CA ILE A 56 -6.65 11.82 -0.89
C ILE A 56 -7.97 12.23 -0.25
N ASP A 57 -7.91 12.59 1.03
CA ASP A 57 -9.07 13.07 1.79
C ASP A 57 -9.28 14.56 1.50
N VAL A 58 -10.27 14.86 0.66
CA VAL A 58 -10.64 16.23 0.25
C VAL A 58 -11.82 16.81 1.05
N MET A 59 -12.49 16.01 1.87
CA MET A 59 -13.83 16.35 2.39
C MET A 59 -13.81 17.21 3.66
N ARG A 60 -12.71 17.25 4.40
CA ARG A 60 -12.62 18.00 5.67
C ARG A 60 -11.32 18.79 5.83
N ASN A 61 -10.19 18.12 5.61
CA ASN A 61 -8.85 18.70 5.67
C ASN A 61 -8.01 18.02 4.58
N PRO A 62 -7.64 18.72 3.50
CA PRO A 62 -6.85 18.15 2.41
C PRO A 62 -5.60 17.46 2.95
N ARG A 63 -5.61 16.13 2.95
CA ARG A 63 -4.47 15.34 3.41
C ARG A 63 -4.34 14.04 2.62
N VAL A 64 -3.11 13.55 2.58
CA VAL A 64 -2.79 12.23 2.04
C VAL A 64 -2.72 11.26 3.21
N VAL A 65 -3.52 10.20 3.15
CA VAL A 65 -3.48 9.10 4.12
C VAL A 65 -2.96 7.85 3.42
N THR A 66 -1.85 7.32 3.90
CA THR A 66 -1.18 6.17 3.30
C THR A 66 -1.20 4.99 4.25
N TYR A 67 -1.55 3.81 3.72
CA TYR A 67 -1.46 2.54 4.44
C TYR A 67 -0.75 1.51 3.56
N CYS A 68 0.35 0.94 4.03
CA CYS A 68 1.09 -0.09 3.31
C CYS A 68 1.02 -1.44 4.02
N TYR A 69 0.87 -2.51 3.25
CA TYR A 69 0.71 -3.87 3.74
C TYR A 69 1.55 -4.85 2.93
N GLU A 70 2.23 -5.75 3.62
CA GLU A 70 2.84 -6.93 3.00
C GLU A 70 1.76 -7.90 2.53
N LEU A 71 1.81 -8.32 1.28
CA LEU A 71 0.96 -9.34 0.69
C LEU A 71 1.67 -10.69 0.78
N ARG A 72 1.06 -11.66 1.47
CA ARG A 72 1.54 -13.03 1.59
C ARG A 72 0.80 -13.96 0.64
#